data_AF-A0A521ZAD6-F1
#
_entry.id   AF-A0A521ZAD6-F1
#
_cell.length_a   1.000
_cell.length_b   1.000
_cell.length_c   1.000
_cell.angle_alpha   90.00
_cell.angle_beta   90.00
_cell.angle_gamma   90.00
#
_symmetry.space_group_name_H-M   'P 1'
#
loop_
_entity.id
_entity.type
_entity.pdbx_description
1 polymer ?
#
loop_
_entity_poly.entity_id
_entity_poly.type
_entity_poly.pdbx_seq_one_letter_code
_entity_poly.pdbx_strand_id
1 'polypeptide(L)'
;MTATAISSSHERAQAIRAALPPGGLFHGHEWRTSPAPFPLGEKLAKEIETLGRVLLQFYRAVNLLYRKSAEGKQPEWIARWLDLGKPAELIALQRSQAF
;
A
#
# COMPACT_ATOMS: atom_id res chain seq x y z
N MET A 1 12.95 34.38 20.60
CA MET A 1 13.18 32.99 20.14
C MET A 1 12.46 32.06 21.09
N THR A 2 11.21 31.69 20.80
CA THR A 2 10.42 30.78 21.64
C THR A 2 10.90 29.36 21.39
N ALA A 3 11.49 28.74 22.42
CA ALA A 3 11.83 27.33 22.42
C ALA A 3 10.54 26.51 22.28
N THR A 4 10.40 25.76 21.19
CA THR A 4 9.34 24.76 21.03
C THR A 4 9.47 23.75 22.17
N ALA A 5 8.47 23.71 23.05
CA ALA A 5 8.42 22.73 24.14
C ALA A 5 8.52 21.32 23.54
N ILE A 6 9.44 20.50 24.07
CA ILE A 6 9.54 19.09 23.70
C ILE A 6 8.27 18.40 24.22
N SER A 7 7.28 18.21 23.33
CA SER A 7 6.06 17.47 23.68
C SER A 7 6.40 16.05 24.12
N SER A 8 5.72 15.59 25.18
CA SER A 8 5.93 14.23 25.67
C SER A 8 5.47 13.19 24.62
N SER A 9 6.07 12.01 24.63
CA SER A 9 5.65 10.89 23.76
C SER A 9 4.15 10.56 23.90
N HIS A 10 3.59 10.80 25.09
CA HIS A 10 2.17 10.65 25.36
C HIS A 10 1.32 11.72 24.67
N GLU A 11 1.69 13.00 24.79
CA GLU A 11 1.00 14.11 24.11
C GLU A 11 0.97 13.92 22.60
N ARG A 12 2.08 13.47 22.01
CA ARG A 12 2.14 13.19 20.56
C ARG A 12 1.17 12.08 20.16
N ALA A 13 1.10 11.00 20.92
CA ALA A 13 0.16 9.91 20.64
C ALA A 13 -1.30 10.35 20.81
N GLN A 14 -1.60 11.18 21.80
CA GLN A 14 -2.93 11.77 21.97
C GLN A 14 -3.29 12.68 20.80
N ALA A 15 -2.37 13.53 20.34
CA ALA A 15 -2.58 14.41 19.19
C ALA A 15 -2.87 13.61 17.91
N ILE A 16 -2.13 12.53 17.65
CA ILE A 16 -2.40 11.62 16.52
C ILE A 16 -3.79 11.00 16.66
N ARG A 17 -4.16 10.51 17.85
CA ARG A 17 -5.48 9.92 18.09
C ARG A 17 -6.62 10.92 17.88
N ALA A 18 -6.44 12.16 18.33
CA ALA A 18 -7.42 13.23 18.16
C ALA A 18 -7.58 13.67 16.69
N ALA A 19 -6.55 13.47 15.86
CA ALA A 19 -6.58 13.77 14.43
C ALA A 19 -7.20 12.65 13.58
N LEU A 20 -7.54 11.49 14.17
CA LEU A 20 -8.19 10.41 13.43
C LEU A 20 -9.63 10.79 13.04
N PRO A 21 -10.12 10.35 11.87
CA PRO A 21 -11.53 10.53 11.50
C PRO A 21 -12.47 9.95 12.56
N PRO A 22 -13.68 10.51 12.78
CA PRO A 22 -14.63 10.00 13.76
C PRO A 22 -14.99 8.51 13.60
N GLY A 23 -14.93 7.99 12.36
CA GLY A 23 -15.18 6.57 12.04
C GLY A 23 -13.94 5.67 12.11
N GLY A 24 -12.80 6.19 12.58
CA GLY A 24 -11.53 5.48 12.56
C GLY A 24 -10.91 5.40 11.16
N LEU A 25 -9.90 4.53 11.00
CA LEU A 25 -9.20 4.32 9.73
C LEU A 25 -9.79 3.17 8.91
N PHE A 26 -10.41 2.19 9.57
CA PHE A 26 -10.96 0.99 8.97
C PHE A 26 -12.27 0.63 9.65
N HIS A 27 -13.28 0.25 8.87
CA HIS A 27 -14.61 -0.07 9.38
C HIS A 27 -14.56 -1.25 10.36
N GLY A 28 -15.15 -1.10 11.54
CA GLY A 28 -15.24 -2.16 12.56
C GLY A 28 -13.92 -2.46 13.29
N HIS A 29 -12.88 -1.63 13.11
CA HIS A 29 -11.58 -1.82 13.74
C HIS A 29 -11.18 -0.63 14.62
N GLU A 30 -10.64 -0.93 15.79
CA GLU A 30 -10.02 0.06 16.68
C GLU A 30 -8.51 0.13 16.44
N TRP A 31 -7.95 1.33 16.58
CA TRP A 31 -6.51 1.57 16.40
C TRP A 31 -5.81 1.84 17.73
N ARG A 32 -4.65 1.20 17.93
CA ARG A 32 -3.76 1.45 19.06
C ARG A 32 -2.61 2.36 18.61
N THR A 33 -2.56 3.58 19.14
CA THR A 33 -1.45 4.51 18.87
C THR A 33 -0.32 4.25 19.86
N SER A 34 0.85 3.86 19.36
CA SER A 34 2.06 3.74 20.17
C SER A 34 2.60 5.13 20.55
N PRO A 35 3.03 5.36 21.81
CA PRO A 35 3.70 6.60 22.22
C PRO A 35 5.11 6.72 21.65
N ALA A 36 5.69 5.65 21.12
CA ALA A 36 7.01 5.64 20.52
C ALA A 36 6.97 5.00 19.12
N PRO A 37 7.80 5.48 18.17
CA PRO A 37 7.97 4.80 16.90
C PRO A 37 8.54 3.40 17.13
N PHE A 38 8.22 2.47 16.23
CA PHE A 38 8.86 1.16 16.20
C PHE A 38 10.26 1.30 15.57
N PRO A 39 11.36 1.12 16.33
CA PRO A 39 12.69 1.32 15.78
C PRO A 39 13.07 0.17 14.85
N LEU A 40 13.60 0.52 13.68
CA LEU A 40 14.21 -0.43 12.76
C LEU A 40 15.74 -0.29 12.82
N GLY A 41 16.44 -1.41 12.92
CA GLY A 41 17.90 -1.42 12.79
C GLY A 41 18.33 -1.05 11.36
N GLU A 42 19.46 -0.38 11.21
CA GLU A 42 19.95 0.12 9.91
C GLU A 42 20.00 -0.96 8.83
N LYS A 43 20.43 -2.18 9.20
CA LYS A 43 20.48 -3.32 8.29
C LYS A 43 19.10 -3.65 7.72
N LEU A 44 18.09 -3.79 8.59
CA LEU A 44 16.73 -4.12 8.19
C LEU A 44 16.09 -2.99 7.37
N ALA A 45 16.30 -1.74 7.77
CA ALA A 45 15.82 -0.58 7.02
C ALA A 45 16.35 -0.60 5.57
N LYS A 46 17.66 -0.82 5.41
CA LYS A 46 18.30 -0.91 4.09
C LYS A 46 17.77 -2.09 3.27
N GLU A 47 17.58 -3.26 3.89
CA GLU A 47 16.97 -4.41 3.22
C GLU A 47 15.58 -4.08 2.67
N ILE A 48 14.70 -3.46 3.48
CA ILE A 48 13.36 -3.04 3.04
C ILE A 48 13.43 -2.05 1.87
N GLU A 49 14.33 -1.06 1.94
CA GLU A 49 14.52 -0.09 0.85
C GLU A 49 14.94 -0.78 -0.46
N THR A 50 15.83 -1.78 -0.40
CA THR A 50 16.26 -2.51 -1.60
C THR A 50 15.13 -3.32 -2.25
N LEU A 51 14.21 -3.85 -1.44
CA LEU A 51 13.07 -4.62 -1.94
C LEU A 51 12.09 -3.77 -2.75
N GLY A 52 11.94 -2.48 -2.41
CA GLY A 52 10.98 -1.59 -3.07
C GLY A 52 11.15 -1.55 -4.59
N ARG A 53 12.40 -1.44 -5.08
CA ARG A 53 12.69 -1.45 -6.52
C ARG A 53 12.35 -2.79 -7.18
N VAL A 54 12.72 -3.90 -6.54
CA VAL A 54 12.53 -5.26 -7.09
C VAL A 54 11.03 -5.58 -7.16
N LEU A 55 10.28 -5.30 -6.10
CA LEU A 55 8.85 -5.52 -6.03
C LEU A 55 8.08 -4.66 -7.05
N LEU A 56 8.50 -3.40 -7.24
CA LEU A 56 7.90 -2.54 -8.27
C LEU A 56 8.13 -3.08 -9.69
N GLN A 57 9.33 -3.57 -9.99
CA GLN A 57 9.62 -4.17 -11.29
C GLN A 57 8.82 -5.46 -11.51
N PHE A 58 8.73 -6.32 -10.49
CA PHE A 58 7.91 -7.51 -10.53
C PHE A 58 6.44 -7.17 -10.81
N TYR A 59 5.88 -6.20 -10.08
CA TYR A 59 4.49 -5.77 -10.26
C TYR A 59 4.23 -5.25 -11.68
N ARG A 60 5.15 -4.44 -12.24
CA ARG A 60 5.07 -3.97 -13.62
C ARG A 60 5.12 -5.11 -14.64
N ALA A 61 6.01 -6.09 -14.43
CA ALA A 61 6.14 -7.23 -15.32
C ALA A 61 4.86 -8.10 -15.32
N VAL A 62 4.29 -8.37 -14.15
CA VAL A 62 3.03 -9.12 -14.01
C VAL A 62 1.85 -8.39 -14.65
N ASN A 63 1.75 -7.07 -14.45
CA ASN A 63 0.72 -6.26 -15.10
C ASN A 63 0.85 -6.25 -16.63
N LEU A 64 2.08 -6.16 -17.14
CA LEU A 64 2.34 -6.27 -18.58
C LEU A 64 1.95 -7.66 -19.10
N LEU A 65 2.32 -8.72 -18.38
CA LEU A 65 1.97 -10.09 -18.74
C LEU A 65 0.45 -10.30 -18.80
N TYR A 66 -0.28 -9.78 -17.81
CA TYR A 66 -1.75 -9.79 -17.80
C TYR A 66 -2.34 -9.08 -19.03
N ARG A 67 -1.90 -7.86 -19.36
CA ARG A 67 -2.38 -7.12 -20.53
C ARG A 67 -2.08 -7.84 -21.83
N LYS A 68 -0.85 -8.37 -21.96
CA LYS A 68 -0.47 -9.14 -23.15
C LYS A 68 -1.27 -10.42 -23.27
N SER A 69 -1.63 -11.07 -22.16
CA SER A 69 -2.53 -12.23 -22.16
C SER A 69 -3.94 -11.84 -22.64
N ALA A 70 -4.49 -10.74 -22.14
CA ALA A 70 -5.78 -10.21 -22.56
C ALA A 70 -5.80 -9.75 -24.04
N GLU A 71 -4.66 -9.28 -24.56
CA GLU A 71 -4.46 -8.93 -25.98
C GLU A 71 -4.19 -10.16 -26.88
N GLY A 72 -4.13 -11.38 -26.33
CA GLY A 72 -3.81 -12.59 -27.09
C GLY A 72 -2.33 -12.73 -27.49
N LYS A 73 -1.43 -11.93 -26.91
CA LYS A 73 0.02 -11.93 -27.16
C LYS A 73 0.81 -12.80 -26.18
N GLN A 74 0.14 -13.34 -25.17
CA GLN A 74 0.65 -14.26 -24.15
C GLN A 74 -0.45 -15.28 -23.82
N PRO A 75 -0.15 -16.40 -23.11
CA PRO A 75 -1.15 -17.43 -22.82
C PRO A 75 -2.42 -16.90 -22.17
N GLU A 76 -3.58 -17.21 -22.77
CA GLU A 76 -4.91 -16.71 -22.36
C GLU A 76 -5.27 -17.06 -20.91
N TRP A 77 -4.78 -18.20 -20.41
CA TRP A 77 -5.11 -18.67 -19.06
C TRP A 77 -4.75 -17.64 -17.99
N ILE A 78 -3.73 -16.80 -18.20
CA ILE A 78 -3.29 -15.79 -17.24
C ILE A 78 -4.39 -14.75 -17.02
N ALA A 79 -4.88 -14.12 -18.09
CA ALA A 79 -5.97 -13.16 -18.01
C ALA A 79 -7.25 -13.83 -17.48
N ARG A 80 -7.59 -15.01 -18.00
CA ARG A 80 -8.77 -15.76 -17.56
C ARG A 80 -8.77 -16.01 -16.04
N TRP A 81 -7.66 -16.47 -15.47
CA TRP A 81 -7.53 -16.70 -14.04
C TRP A 81 -7.59 -15.40 -13.22
N LEU A 82 -6.93 -14.34 -13.69
CA LEU A 82 -6.90 -13.06 -12.99
C LEU A 82 -8.22 -12.30 -13.05
N ASP A 83 -9.09 -12.61 -14.00
CA ASP A 83 -10.41 -11.98 -14.14
C ASP A 83 -11.49 -12.64 -13.27
N LEU A 84 -11.25 -13.83 -12.71
CA LEU A 84 -12.24 -14.56 -11.92
C LEU A 84 -12.72 -13.75 -10.71
N GLY A 85 -14.05 -13.67 -10.55
CA GLY A 85 -14.70 -12.98 -9.45
C GLY A 85 -14.73 -11.45 -9.55
N LYS A 86 -14.16 -10.86 -10.61
CA LYS A 86 -14.20 -9.41 -10.84
C LYS A 86 -15.43 -9.04 -11.67
N PRO A 87 -16.12 -7.93 -11.33
CA PRO A 87 -17.17 -7.41 -12.19
C PRO A 87 -16.58 -6.80 -13.46
N ALA A 88 -17.39 -6.70 -14.52
CA ALA A 88 -16.92 -6.32 -15.86
C ALA A 88 -16.29 -4.92 -15.90
N GLU A 89 -16.85 -3.97 -15.14
CA GLU A 89 -16.33 -2.61 -15.02
C GLU A 89 -14.92 -2.57 -14.41
N LEU A 90 -14.62 -3.45 -13.45
CA LEU A 90 -13.30 -3.53 -12.83
C LEU A 90 -12.29 -4.12 -13.81
N ILE A 91 -12.67 -5.15 -14.57
CA ILE A 91 -11.81 -5.74 -15.62
C ILE A 91 -11.51 -4.68 -16.69
N ALA A 92 -12.51 -3.91 -17.12
CA ALA A 92 -12.33 -2.84 -18.09
C ALA A 92 -11.37 -1.75 -17.58
N LEU A 93 -11.53 -1.33 -16.32
CA LEU A 93 -10.63 -0.36 -15.68
C LEU A 93 -9.18 -0.85 -15.64
N GLN A 94 -8.96 -2.12 -15.25
CA GLN A 94 -7.64 -2.75 -15.17
C GLN A 94 -6.92 -2.86 -16.52
N ARG A 95 -7.67 -2.82 -17.63
CA ARG A 95 -7.14 -2.90 -19.00
C ARG A 95 -7.05 -1.54 -19.69
N SER A 96 -7.48 -0.46 -19.04
CA SER A 96 -7.39 0.89 -19.59
C SER A 96 -5.94 1.38 -19.67
N GLN A 97 -5.63 2.28 -20.60
CA GLN A 97 -4.27 2.83 -20.77
C GLN A 97 -3.79 3.71 -19.61
N ALA A 98 -4.70 4.18 -18.76
CA ALA A 98 -4.38 5.07 -17.65
C ALA A 98 -3.65 4.37 -16.49
N PHE A 99 -3.70 3.04 -16.44
CA PHE A 99 -3.13 2.21 -15.37
C PHE A 99 -2.13 1.21 -15.93
#